data_AF-A0A4R2PR32-F1
#
_entry.id   AF-A0A4R2PR32-F1
#
_cell.length_a   1.000
_cell.length_b   1.000
_cell.length_c   1.000
_cell.angle_alpha   90.00
_cell.angle_beta   90.00
_cell.angle_gamma   90.00
#
_symmetry.space_group_name_H-M   'P 1'
#
loop_
_entity.id
_entity.type
_entity.pdbx_description
1 polymer ?
#
loop_
_entity_poly.entity_id
_entity_poly.type
_entity_poly.pdbx_seq_one_letter_code
_entity_poly.pdbx_strand_id
1 'polypeptide(L)'
;MSNDCRGLNTLFRGLPAPETQAFEMLVTFCDKNPVAVRSALPFAAAEVSNNSGFERFFRFVLDHSGANIYISQDRGRFNAKYDLSLSEAEHRRLLDSTDARGTISVPSAFGVFIALRRSAMLAEIKAGRPDREIARTLGASIRAVKQERRRARDFQLTGNGPSANTWS
;
A
#
# COMPACT_ATOMS: atom_id res chain seq x y z
N MET A 1 -15.38 23.76 3.68
CA MET A 1 -14.15 24.02 4.47
C MET A 1 -14.44 23.65 5.92
N SER A 2 -13.75 22.65 6.47
CA SER A 2 -13.42 22.56 7.92
C SER A 2 -12.62 21.28 8.21
N ASN A 3 -11.34 21.49 8.52
CA ASN A 3 -10.46 20.77 9.46
C ASN A 3 -10.59 19.24 9.60
N ASP A 4 -9.78 18.49 8.85
CA ASP A 4 -9.35 17.13 9.25
C ASP A 4 -7.85 16.87 9.02
N CYS A 5 -7.04 17.92 8.88
CA CYS A 5 -5.59 17.80 8.68
C CYS A 5 -4.79 17.66 9.99
N ARG A 6 -5.43 17.67 11.17
CA ARG A 6 -4.73 17.56 12.47
C ARG A 6 -4.46 16.11 12.90
N GLY A 7 -5.20 15.13 12.38
CA GLY A 7 -4.99 13.70 12.66
C GLY A 7 -3.89 13.04 11.81
N LEU A 8 -3.44 13.68 10.72
CA LEU A 8 -2.44 13.09 9.83
C LEU A 8 -1.00 13.20 10.40
N ASN A 9 -0.74 14.11 11.35
CA ASN A 9 0.61 14.33 11.86
C ASN A 9 1.09 13.18 12.78
N THR A 10 0.17 12.43 13.38
CA THR A 10 0.47 11.19 14.13
C THR A 10 0.73 9.98 13.22
N LEU A 11 0.38 10.05 11.93
CA LEU A 11 0.67 8.99 10.96
C LEU A 11 2.16 8.80 10.70
N PHE A 12 3.03 9.75 11.07
CA PHE A 12 4.47 9.70 10.77
C PHE A 12 5.33 9.02 11.82
N ARG A 13 4.71 8.28 12.76
CA ARG A 13 5.43 7.39 13.70
C ARG A 13 5.36 5.90 13.32
N GLY A 14 4.58 5.54 12.30
CA GLY A 14 4.39 4.15 11.88
C GLY A 14 2.97 3.88 11.42
N LEU A 15 2.65 2.61 11.18
CA LEU A 15 1.28 2.19 10.91
C LEU A 15 0.44 2.44 12.19
N PRO A 16 -0.73 3.12 12.09
CA PRO A 16 -1.56 3.39 13.26
C PRO A 16 -2.05 2.08 13.92
N ALA A 17 -2.21 2.10 15.24
CA ALA A 17 -2.73 0.96 15.98
C ALA A 17 -4.20 0.68 15.62
N PRO A 18 -4.68 -0.58 15.68
CA PRO A 18 -6.08 -0.91 15.43
C PRO A 18 -7.00 -0.13 16.38
N GLU A 19 -8.27 0.02 15.99
CA GLU A 19 -9.31 0.69 16.81
C GLU A 19 -9.01 2.16 17.14
N THR A 20 -8.09 2.80 16.39
CA THR A 20 -7.87 4.24 16.46
C THR A 20 -8.53 4.96 15.29
N GLN A 21 -8.97 6.19 15.50
CA GLN A 21 -9.51 7.03 14.42
C GLN A 21 -8.52 7.16 13.24
N ALA A 22 -7.21 7.21 13.54
CA ALA A 22 -6.17 7.26 12.51
C ALA A 22 -6.11 5.98 11.65
N PHE A 23 -6.41 4.82 12.24
CA PHE A 23 -6.49 3.55 11.53
C PHE A 23 -7.72 3.50 10.61
N GLU A 24 -8.89 3.93 11.10
CA GLU A 24 -10.10 4.02 10.26
C GLU A 24 -9.94 4.98 9.07
N MET A 25 -9.31 6.14 9.31
CA MET A 25 -8.98 7.09 8.25
C MET A 25 -8.03 6.48 7.21
N LEU A 26 -7.04 5.68 7.65
CA LEU A 26 -6.11 5.00 6.76
C LEU A 26 -6.82 3.95 5.90
N VAL A 27 -7.66 3.11 6.51
CA VAL A 27 -8.45 2.10 5.81
C VAL A 27 -9.34 2.78 4.76
N THR A 28 -10.07 3.83 5.16
CA THR A 28 -10.93 4.61 4.26
C THR A 28 -10.16 5.21 3.08
N PHE A 29 -8.93 5.72 3.32
CA PHE A 29 -8.08 6.23 2.25
C PHE A 29 -7.69 5.13 1.25
N CYS A 30 -7.36 3.94 1.75
CA CYS A 30 -6.96 2.81 0.92
C CYS A 30 -8.14 2.26 0.11
N ASP A 31 -9.33 2.16 0.72
CA ASP A 31 -10.56 1.75 0.04
C ASP A 31 -10.97 2.72 -1.07
N LYS A 32 -10.68 4.02 -0.91
CA LYS A 32 -10.91 5.04 -1.96
C LYS A 32 -9.87 5.01 -3.08
N ASN A 33 -8.69 4.43 -2.84
CA ASN A 33 -7.57 4.41 -3.79
C ASN A 33 -6.95 3.00 -3.96
N PRO A 34 -7.75 1.95 -4.19
CA PRO A 34 -7.29 0.56 -4.04
C PRO A 34 -6.21 0.21 -5.06
N VAL A 35 -6.35 0.68 -6.30
CA VAL A 35 -5.38 0.42 -7.38
C VAL A 35 -4.03 1.06 -7.05
N ALA A 36 -4.02 2.35 -6.69
CA ALA A 36 -2.79 3.07 -6.40
C ALA A 36 -2.04 2.47 -5.20
N VAL A 37 -2.79 2.09 -4.15
CA VAL A 37 -2.22 1.46 -2.96
C VAL A 37 -1.67 0.07 -3.28
N ARG A 38 -2.45 -0.81 -3.92
CA ARG A 38 -2.02 -2.17 -4.25
C ARG A 38 -0.80 -2.19 -5.17
N SER A 39 -0.70 -1.27 -6.12
CA SER A 39 0.49 -1.12 -6.97
C SER A 39 1.75 -0.71 -6.22
N ALA A 40 1.63 -0.12 -5.03
CA ALA A 40 2.76 0.25 -4.19
C ALA A 40 3.13 -0.83 -3.15
N LEU A 41 2.25 -1.79 -2.91
CA LEU A 41 2.49 -2.89 -1.97
C LEU A 41 3.33 -4.00 -2.63
N PRO A 42 4.13 -4.75 -1.85
CA PRO A 42 4.71 -6.01 -2.32
C PRO A 42 3.62 -6.97 -2.77
N PHE A 43 3.92 -7.84 -3.75
CA PHE A 43 2.94 -8.76 -4.36
C PHE A 43 2.08 -9.52 -3.34
N ALA A 44 2.71 -10.18 -2.36
CA ALA A 44 1.99 -10.94 -1.33
C ALA A 44 1.03 -10.06 -0.51
N ALA A 45 1.39 -8.82 -0.25
CA ALA A 45 0.52 -7.85 0.44
C ALA A 45 -0.61 -7.33 -0.44
N ALA A 46 -0.35 -7.13 -1.74
CA ALA A 46 -1.37 -6.75 -2.70
C ALA A 46 -2.45 -7.85 -2.82
N GLU A 47 -2.04 -9.12 -2.87
CA GLU A 47 -2.97 -10.27 -2.90
C GLU A 47 -3.81 -10.36 -1.62
N VAL A 48 -3.20 -10.27 -0.44
CA VAL A 48 -3.92 -10.34 0.84
C VAL A 48 -4.92 -9.18 0.99
N SER A 49 -4.52 -7.95 0.64
CA SER A 49 -5.38 -6.76 0.70
C SER A 49 -6.50 -6.75 -0.35
N ASN A 50 -6.42 -7.60 -1.38
CA ASN A 50 -7.39 -7.59 -2.47
C ASN A 50 -8.77 -8.10 -2.01
N ASN A 51 -8.82 -9.22 -1.28
CA ASN A 51 -10.07 -9.85 -0.87
C ASN A 51 -10.31 -9.84 0.65
N SER A 52 -9.28 -9.79 1.49
CA SER A 52 -9.49 -9.65 2.95
C SER A 52 -9.83 -8.21 3.37
N GLY A 53 -9.66 -7.25 2.45
CA GLY A 53 -9.80 -5.83 2.72
C GLY A 53 -8.57 -5.23 3.39
N PHE A 54 -8.44 -3.90 3.33
CA PHE A 54 -7.28 -3.21 3.90
C PHE A 54 -7.22 -3.28 5.42
N GLU A 55 -8.36 -3.33 6.12
CA GLU A 55 -8.40 -3.49 7.58
C GLU A 55 -7.72 -4.78 8.03
N ARG A 56 -8.19 -5.94 7.54
CA ARG A 56 -7.62 -7.25 7.91
C ARG A 56 -6.16 -7.36 7.49
N PHE A 57 -5.83 -6.81 6.32
CA PHE A 57 -4.45 -6.73 5.86
C PHE A 57 -3.55 -5.94 6.84
N PHE A 58 -3.98 -4.77 7.32
CA PHE A 58 -3.17 -3.99 8.25
C PHE A 58 -3.04 -4.65 9.62
N ARG A 59 -4.10 -5.29 10.12
CA ARG A 59 -4.02 -6.11 11.35
C ARG A 59 -3.00 -7.24 11.19
N PHE A 60 -3.10 -8.00 10.10
CA PHE A 60 -2.15 -9.05 9.75
C PHE A 60 -0.69 -8.56 9.66
N VAL A 61 -0.46 -7.39 9.04
CA VAL A 61 0.87 -6.78 8.97
C VAL A 61 1.36 -6.35 10.35
N LEU A 62 0.51 -5.82 11.23
CA LEU A 62 0.90 -5.43 12.58
C LEU A 62 1.29 -6.64 13.43
N ASP A 63 0.52 -7.71 13.33
CA ASP A 63 0.72 -8.93 14.13
C ASP A 63 1.94 -9.75 13.66
N HIS A 64 2.30 -9.65 12.37
CA HIS A 64 3.35 -10.46 11.75
C HIS A 64 4.42 -9.65 11.00
N SER A 65 4.57 -8.37 11.33
CA SER A 65 5.50 -7.45 10.65
C SER A 65 6.91 -8.01 10.54
N GLY A 66 7.38 -8.24 9.32
CA GLY A 66 8.75 -8.72 9.04
C GLY A 66 8.97 -10.21 9.32
N ALA A 67 7.93 -10.96 9.65
CA ALA A 67 8.02 -12.40 9.84
C ALA A 67 7.96 -13.16 8.51
N ASN A 68 8.61 -14.33 8.46
CA ASN A 68 8.36 -15.31 7.41
C ASN A 68 7.29 -16.28 7.90
N ILE A 69 6.18 -16.35 7.17
CA ILE A 69 5.06 -17.22 7.53
C ILE A 69 4.95 -18.40 6.57
N TYR A 70 4.67 -19.57 7.13
CA TYR A 70 4.41 -20.77 6.35
C TYR A 70 3.01 -20.73 5.78
N ILE A 71 2.88 -21.00 4.48
CA ILE A 71 1.58 -21.17 3.83
C ILE A 71 1.21 -22.64 3.86
N SER A 72 0.12 -22.95 4.57
CA SER A 72 -0.41 -24.32 4.59
C SER A 72 -1.03 -24.64 3.23
N GLN A 73 -0.89 -25.88 2.76
CA GLN A 73 -1.65 -26.35 1.58
C GLN A 73 -3.17 -26.29 1.82
N ASP A 74 -3.60 -26.38 3.08
CA ASP A 74 -4.99 -26.19 3.48
C ASP A 74 -5.31 -24.71 3.70
N ARG A 75 -6.06 -24.14 2.75
CA ARG A 75 -6.56 -22.76 2.78
C ARG A 75 -7.38 -22.45 4.04
N GLY A 76 -8.23 -23.38 4.48
CA GLY A 76 -9.08 -23.19 5.64
C GLY A 76 -8.27 -23.04 6.91
N ARG A 77 -7.25 -23.89 7.08
CA ARG A 77 -6.28 -23.79 8.19
C ARG A 77 -5.47 -22.50 8.14
N PHE A 78 -5.04 -22.07 6.95
CA PHE A 78 -4.31 -20.81 6.79
C PHE A 78 -5.18 -19.60 7.14
N ASN A 79 -6.39 -19.53 6.60
CA ASN A 79 -7.35 -18.47 6.88
C ASN A 79 -7.69 -18.39 8.37
N ALA A 80 -7.96 -19.53 9.02
CA ALA A 80 -8.26 -19.57 10.45
C ALA A 80 -7.07 -19.15 11.33
N LYS A 81 -5.84 -19.51 10.95
CA LYS A 81 -4.64 -19.17 11.72
C LYS A 81 -4.32 -17.67 11.69
N TYR A 82 -4.56 -17.01 10.57
CA TYR A 82 -4.16 -15.62 10.31
C TYR A 82 -5.32 -14.63 10.25
N ASP A 83 -6.55 -15.08 10.55
CA ASP A 83 -7.81 -14.32 10.42
C ASP A 83 -7.98 -13.66 9.02
N LEU A 84 -7.59 -14.41 7.99
CA LEU A 84 -7.69 -13.99 6.59
C LEU A 84 -8.90 -14.63 5.91
N SER A 85 -9.36 -14.02 4.83
CA SER A 85 -10.47 -14.53 4.01
C SER A 85 -10.04 -14.69 2.56
N LEU A 86 -8.97 -15.47 2.34
CA LEU A 86 -8.45 -15.70 0.99
C LEU A 86 -9.36 -16.63 0.19
N SER A 87 -9.53 -16.29 -1.09
CA SER A 87 -10.12 -17.19 -2.10
C SER A 87 -9.15 -18.31 -2.48
N GLU A 88 -9.64 -19.34 -3.17
CA GLU A 88 -8.80 -20.44 -3.64
C GLU A 88 -7.73 -19.97 -4.64
N ALA A 89 -8.10 -19.09 -5.56
CA ALA A 89 -7.18 -18.55 -6.57
C ALA A 89 -6.04 -17.73 -5.92
N GLU A 90 -6.32 -16.96 -4.88
CA GLU A 90 -5.31 -16.18 -4.16
C GLU A 90 -4.42 -17.06 -3.30
N HIS A 91 -5.01 -18.03 -2.61
CA HIS A 91 -4.24 -19.00 -1.86
C HIS A 91 -3.26 -19.75 -2.76
N ARG A 92 -3.68 -20.10 -3.99
CA ARG A 92 -2.81 -20.67 -5.01
C ARG A 92 -1.69 -19.70 -5.41
N ARG A 93 -2.02 -18.46 -5.75
CA ARG A 93 -1.01 -17.44 -6.12
C ARG A 93 0.00 -17.18 -4.98
N LEU A 94 -0.45 -17.21 -3.74
CA LEU A 94 0.45 -17.09 -2.60
C LEU A 94 1.37 -18.31 -2.46
N LEU A 95 0.84 -19.52 -2.60
CA LEU A 95 1.64 -20.76 -2.64
C LEU A 95 2.70 -20.71 -3.76
N ASP A 96 2.33 -20.24 -4.94
CA ASP A 96 3.23 -20.11 -6.09
C ASP A 96 4.33 -19.05 -5.85
N SER A 97 4.09 -18.11 -4.94
CA SER A 97 5.04 -17.07 -4.54
C SER A 97 5.90 -17.43 -3.33
N THR A 98 5.79 -18.66 -2.82
CA THR A 98 6.58 -19.10 -1.66
C THR A 98 8.06 -19.30 -2.01
N ASP A 99 8.92 -19.12 -1.02
CA ASP A 99 10.32 -19.49 -1.13
C ASP A 99 10.50 -21.02 -1.12
N ALA A 100 11.75 -21.49 -1.27
CA ALA A 100 12.07 -22.92 -1.25
C ALA A 100 11.66 -23.64 0.05
N ARG A 101 11.27 -22.91 1.10
CA ARG A 101 10.80 -23.43 2.39
C ARG A 101 9.26 -23.40 2.51
N GLY A 102 8.54 -22.98 1.48
CA GLY A 102 7.08 -22.84 1.52
C GLY A 102 6.62 -21.63 2.34
N THR A 103 7.47 -20.61 2.49
CA THR A 103 7.17 -19.42 3.29
C THR A 103 7.05 -18.17 2.43
N ILE A 104 6.24 -17.21 2.91
CA ILE A 104 6.22 -15.85 2.37
C ILE A 104 6.72 -14.87 3.42
N SER A 105 7.41 -13.82 2.96
CA SER A 105 7.83 -12.73 3.82
C SER A 105 6.69 -11.72 3.97
N VAL A 106 6.24 -11.50 5.21
CA VAL A 106 5.31 -10.44 5.55
C VAL A 106 6.08 -9.11 5.54
N PRO A 107 5.63 -8.10 4.78
CA PRO A 107 6.33 -6.83 4.77
C PRO A 107 6.30 -6.17 6.15
N SER A 108 7.35 -5.43 6.48
CA SER A 108 7.37 -4.69 7.74
C SER A 108 6.31 -3.59 7.76
N ALA A 109 5.74 -3.32 8.93
CA ALA A 109 4.78 -2.23 9.12
C ALA A 109 5.34 -0.87 8.62
N PHE A 110 6.64 -0.63 8.82
CA PHE A 110 7.32 0.55 8.29
C PHE A 110 7.41 0.56 6.76
N GLY A 111 7.72 -0.59 6.14
CA GLY A 111 7.74 -0.72 4.67
C GLY A 111 6.38 -0.47 4.05
N VAL A 112 5.32 -1.04 4.63
CA VAL A 112 3.93 -0.79 4.23
C VAL A 112 3.58 0.69 4.39
N PHE A 113 3.93 1.29 5.53
CA PHE A 113 3.71 2.71 5.78
C PHE A 113 4.37 3.61 4.72
N ILE A 114 5.63 3.35 4.35
CA ILE A 114 6.33 4.10 3.31
C ILE A 114 5.63 3.96 1.94
N ALA A 115 5.17 2.76 1.59
CA ALA A 115 4.43 2.53 0.35
C ALA A 115 3.10 3.31 0.30
N LEU A 116 2.33 3.31 1.39
CA LEU A 116 1.08 4.06 1.51
C LEU A 116 1.32 5.56 1.40
N ARG A 117 2.32 6.06 2.11
CA ARG A 117 2.70 7.47 2.08
C ARG A 117 3.08 7.94 0.68
N ARG A 118 3.82 7.11 -0.07
CA ARG A 118 4.18 7.41 -1.47
C ARG A 118 2.94 7.41 -2.36
N SER A 119 2.01 6.47 -2.16
CA SER A 119 0.74 6.43 -2.89
C SER A 119 -0.10 7.70 -2.64
N ALA A 120 -0.18 8.15 -1.40
CA ALA A 120 -0.84 9.40 -1.03
C ALA A 120 -0.18 10.63 -1.66
N MET A 121 1.16 10.70 -1.65
CA MET A 121 1.89 11.78 -2.35
C MET A 121 1.57 11.80 -3.84
N LEU A 122 1.57 10.63 -4.50
CA LEU A 122 1.28 10.54 -5.92
C LEU A 122 -0.16 10.96 -6.25
N ALA A 123 -1.13 10.60 -5.41
CA ALA A 123 -2.52 11.05 -5.58
C ALA A 123 -2.62 12.58 -5.51
N GLU A 124 -1.99 13.22 -4.51
CA GLU A 124 -2.01 14.67 -4.36
C GLU A 124 -1.20 15.42 -5.44
N ILE A 125 -0.09 14.83 -5.91
CA ILE A 125 0.67 15.35 -7.05
C ILE A 125 -0.20 15.34 -8.31
N LYS A 126 -0.93 14.25 -8.56
CA LYS A 126 -1.86 14.14 -9.71
C LYS A 126 -3.03 15.12 -9.59
N ALA A 127 -3.48 15.42 -8.38
CA ALA A 127 -4.49 16.45 -8.11
C ALA A 127 -3.95 17.89 -8.28
N GLY A 128 -2.68 18.07 -8.67
CA GLY A 128 -2.10 19.38 -8.93
C GLY A 128 -1.74 20.17 -7.67
N ARG A 129 -1.76 19.56 -6.48
CA ARG A 129 -1.45 20.28 -5.24
C ARG A 129 0.01 20.74 -5.19
N PRO A 130 0.29 21.88 -4.53
CA PRO A 130 1.65 22.40 -4.39
C PRO A 130 2.46 21.59 -3.38
N ASP A 131 3.75 21.39 -3.68
CA ASP A 131 4.64 20.50 -2.91
C ASP A 131 4.67 20.79 -1.40
N ARG A 132 4.63 22.07 -1.02
CA ARG A 132 4.63 22.49 0.39
C ARG A 132 3.36 22.06 1.13
N GLU A 133 2.21 22.09 0.46
CA GLU A 133 0.94 21.68 1.05
C GLU A 133 0.87 20.17 1.20
N ILE A 134 1.36 19.43 0.20
CA ILE A 134 1.49 17.96 0.25
C ILE A 134 2.42 17.57 1.40
N ALA A 135 3.60 18.21 1.49
CA ALA A 135 4.57 17.97 2.55
C ALA A 135 3.98 18.20 3.94
N ARG A 136 3.27 19.31 4.13
CA ARG A 136 2.62 19.63 5.42
C ARG A 136 1.51 18.64 5.78
N THR A 137 0.67 18.29 4.81
CA THR A 137 -0.50 17.42 5.03
C THR A 137 -0.09 15.98 5.29
N LEU A 138 0.92 15.50 4.55
CA LEU A 138 1.48 14.16 4.66
C LEU A 138 2.78 14.14 5.49
N GLY A 139 2.94 15.10 6.41
CA GLY A 139 4.06 15.21 7.37
C GLY A 139 5.45 14.87 6.82
N ALA A 140 5.70 15.19 5.55
CA ALA A 140 6.86 14.79 4.77
C ALA A 140 7.83 15.92 4.51
N SER A 141 9.07 15.55 4.21
CA SER A 141 10.01 16.54 3.69
C SER A 141 9.59 16.96 2.28
N ILE A 142 9.76 18.24 1.97
CA ILE A 142 9.58 18.77 0.61
C ILE A 142 10.45 17.99 -0.39
N ARG A 143 11.63 17.52 0.04
CA ARG A 143 12.52 16.68 -0.77
C ARG A 143 11.87 15.36 -1.19
N ALA A 144 11.16 14.68 -0.28
CA ALA A 144 10.44 13.45 -0.60
C ALA A 144 9.33 13.69 -1.63
N VAL A 145 8.56 14.78 -1.47
CA VAL A 145 7.50 15.15 -2.43
C VAL A 145 8.07 15.44 -3.81
N LYS A 146 9.17 16.21 -3.89
CA LYS A 146 9.85 16.50 -5.16
C LYS A 146 10.40 15.23 -5.83
N GLN A 147 10.91 14.28 -5.05
CA GLN A 147 11.41 13.01 -5.56
C GLN A 147 10.28 12.17 -6.18
N GLU A 148 9.13 12.05 -5.49
CA GLU A 148 7.97 11.34 -6.06
C GLU A 148 7.40 12.07 -7.28
N ARG A 149 7.38 13.41 -7.30
CA ARG A 149 6.97 14.17 -8.49
C ARG A 149 7.89 13.93 -9.67
N ARG A 150 9.21 13.86 -9.45
CA ARG A 150 10.17 13.49 -10.49
C ARG A 150 9.89 12.09 -11.02
N ARG A 151 9.71 11.09 -10.13
CA ARG A 151 9.38 9.71 -10.52
C ARG A 151 8.09 9.62 -11.33
N ALA A 152 7.05 10.36 -10.93
CA ALA A 152 5.77 10.39 -11.65
C ALA A 152 5.94 10.96 -13.07
N ARG A 153 6.73 12.01 -13.23
CA ARG A 153 7.08 12.56 -14.56
C ARG A 153 7.90 11.56 -15.37
N ASP A 154 8.94 10.97 -14.78
CA ASP A 154 9.80 10.00 -15.46
C ASP A 154 8.97 8.80 -15.96
N PHE A 155 8.03 8.31 -15.14
CA PHE A 155 7.11 7.23 -15.53
C PHE A 155 6.15 7.62 -16.66
N GLN A 156 5.62 8.85 -16.65
CA GLN A 156 4.79 9.38 -17.74
C GLN A 156 5.59 9.57 -19.04
N LEU A 157 6.86 9.94 -18.94
CA LEU A 157 7.77 10.09 -20.08
C LEU A 157 8.18 8.73 -20.67
N THR A 158 8.31 7.68 -19.84
CA THR A 158 8.59 6.31 -20.30
C THR A 158 7.34 5.56 -20.78
N GLY A 159 6.15 5.98 -20.36
CA GLY A 159 4.86 5.38 -20.74
C GLY A 159 4.28 5.91 -22.06
N ASN A 160 4.83 6.98 -22.62
CA ASN A 160 4.55 7.44 -23.99
C ASN A 160 5.69 7.00 -24.92
N GLY A 161 5.64 5.73 -25.36
CA GLY A 161 6.27 5.31 -26.61
C GLY A 161 5.69 6.09 -27.80
N PRO A 162 6.43 6.22 -28.92
CA PRO A 162 6.30 7.32 -29.86
C PRO A 162 4.90 7.38 -30.47
N SER A 163 4.40 8.61 -30.65
CA SER A 163 3.20 8.86 -31.44
C SER A 163 3.36 8.20 -32.80
N ALA A 164 2.47 7.28 -33.13
CA ALA A 164 2.30 6.79 -34.49
C ALA A 164 1.75 7.95 -35.34
N ASN A 165 2.62 8.86 -35.76
CA ASN A 165 2.29 9.90 -36.71
C ASN A 165 3.16 9.75 -37.95
N THR A 166 2.44 9.63 -39.06
CA THR A 166 2.79 10.04 -40.43
C THR A 166 3.95 9.32 -41.09
N TRP A 167 3.61 8.28 -41.86
CA TRP A 167 4.15 8.13 -43.20
C TRP A 167 3.05 8.49 -44.20
N SER A 168 3.42 9.44 -45.07
CA SER A 168 2.71 9.94 -46.23
C SER A 168 2.34 8.85 -47.24
#